data_AF-A0A8C3S8G3-F1
#
_entry.id   AF-A0A8C3S8G3-F1
#
_cell.length_a   1.000
_cell.length_b   1.000
_cell.length_c   1.000
_cell.angle_alpha   90.00
_cell.angle_beta   90.00
_cell.angle_gamma   90.00
#
_symmetry.space_group_name_H-M   'P 1'
#
loop_
_entity.id
_entity.type
_entity.pdbx_description
1 polymer ?
#
loop_
_entity_poly.entity_id
_entity_poly.type
_entity_poly.pdbx_seq_one_letter_code
_entity_poly.pdbx_strand_id
1 'polypeptide(L)'
;MACPLSLLQYEDAFIAQNLQNWTLPKLYKEHPSAREGYTQFIANDRGHLLPAVPRSKASPWGTFMGTWEMPLKIPPAKLNLTSRSAAAASHLTDWIHKSTALTSACNGLHPQITGKVGSPVCRGCTFLQGTDVASLCLPDKLTLAQKPMPQAGGDLCPHCPPKGGAENP
;
A
#
# COMPACT_ATOMS: atom_id res chain seq x y z
N MET A 1 29.39 -6.17 -17.54
CA MET A 1 28.22 -5.36 -17.93
C MET A 1 28.33 -5.08 -19.42
N ALA A 2 27.33 -5.43 -20.22
CA ALA A 2 27.29 -5.04 -21.62
C ALA A 2 26.42 -3.79 -21.76
N CYS A 3 26.88 -2.79 -22.51
CA CYS A 3 26.09 -1.61 -22.88
C CYS A 3 25.74 -1.75 -24.37
N PRO A 4 24.45 -1.83 -24.74
CA PRO A 4 24.08 -1.81 -26.15
C PRO A 4 24.42 -0.43 -26.74
N LEU A 5 24.92 -0.43 -27.96
CA LEU A 5 25.27 0.77 -28.72
C LEU A 5 24.12 1.08 -29.68
N SER A 6 23.80 2.36 -29.89
CA SER A 6 22.74 2.70 -30.83
C SER A 6 23.13 2.35 -32.27
N LEU A 7 22.36 1.45 -32.88
CA LEU A 7 22.36 1.08 -34.28
C LEU A 7 21.19 1.81 -34.94
N LEU A 8 21.44 3.02 -35.43
CA LEU A 8 20.46 3.97 -35.98
C LEU A 8 19.21 3.35 -36.65
N GLN A 9 19.40 2.36 -37.51
CA GLN A 9 18.32 1.76 -38.32
C GLN A 9 17.45 0.73 -37.59
N TYR A 10 17.93 0.14 -36.48
CA TYR A 10 17.26 -0.97 -35.79
C TYR A 10 16.85 -0.64 -34.35
N GLU A 11 17.17 0.56 -33.85
CA GLU A 11 16.86 0.94 -32.46
C GLU A 11 15.39 0.73 -32.12
N ASP A 12 14.47 1.06 -33.03
CA ASP A 12 13.03 0.91 -32.80
C ASP A 12 12.66 -0.54 -32.46
N ALA A 13 13.19 -1.54 -33.16
CA ALA A 13 12.91 -2.94 -32.85
C ALA A 13 13.46 -3.37 -31.47
N PHE A 14 14.50 -2.70 -30.96
CA PHE A 14 15.19 -3.05 -29.73
C PHE A 14 14.78 -2.21 -28.51
N ILE A 15 13.80 -1.30 -28.64
CA ILE A 15 13.27 -0.60 -27.47
C ILE A 15 12.52 -1.56 -26.55
N ALA A 16 12.62 -1.32 -25.24
CA ALA A 16 12.01 -2.17 -24.22
C ALA A 16 10.50 -2.41 -24.44
N GLN A 17 9.79 -1.42 -24.98
CA GLN A 17 8.37 -1.51 -25.31
C GLN A 17 8.09 -2.56 -26.40
N ASN A 18 8.91 -2.58 -27.46
CA ASN A 18 8.76 -3.52 -28.58
C ASN A 18 9.22 -4.94 -28.21
N LEU A 19 10.15 -5.07 -27.26
CA LEU A 19 10.51 -6.35 -26.65
C LEU A 19 9.48 -6.88 -25.63
N GLN A 20 8.38 -6.15 -25.40
CA GLN A 20 7.40 -6.48 -24.35
C GLN A 20 8.05 -6.60 -22.96
N ASN A 21 9.12 -5.82 -22.71
CA ASN A 21 9.71 -5.69 -21.39
C ASN A 21 8.88 -4.71 -20.55
N TRP A 22 8.11 -5.24 -19.61
CA TRP A 22 7.26 -4.47 -18.70
C TRP A 22 7.98 -3.93 -17.46
N THR A 23 9.29 -4.20 -17.33
CA THR A 23 10.12 -3.66 -16.25
C THR A 23 10.73 -2.31 -16.64
N LEU A 24 11.12 -1.50 -15.65
CA LEU A 24 11.82 -0.24 -15.92
C LEU A 24 13.16 -0.53 -16.62
N PRO A 25 13.36 -0.05 -17.87
CA PRO A 25 14.59 -0.31 -18.59
C PRO A 25 15.75 0.41 -17.92
N LYS A 26 16.91 -0.25 -17.91
CA LYS A 26 18.13 0.34 -17.36
C LYS A 26 18.57 1.50 -18.25
N LEU A 27 18.75 2.67 -17.65
CA LEU A 27 19.30 3.82 -18.37
C LEU A 27 20.81 3.60 -18.59
N TYR A 28 21.22 3.62 -19.85
CA TYR A 28 22.61 3.65 -20.28
C TYR A 28 22.84 4.83 -21.21
N LYS A 29 24.10 5.20 -21.42
CA LYS A 29 24.46 6.19 -22.44
C LYS A 29 24.26 5.55 -23.81
N GLU A 30 23.37 6.13 -24.61
CA GLU A 30 23.03 5.64 -25.95
C GLU A 30 24.22 5.67 -26.91
N HIS A 31 25.04 6.72 -26.82
CA HIS A 31 26.24 6.88 -27.64
C HIS A 31 27.50 6.94 -26.76
N PRO A 32 28.54 6.16 -27.07
CA PRO A 32 29.83 6.30 -26.42
C PRO A 32 30.45 7.64 -26.79
N SER A 33 31.13 8.28 -25.85
CA SER A 33 31.94 9.46 -26.17
C SER A 33 33.09 9.08 -27.09
N ALA A 34 33.41 9.95 -28.06
CA ALA A 34 34.61 9.79 -28.86
C ALA A 34 35.84 9.68 -27.96
N ARG A 35 36.69 8.68 -28.24
CA ARG A 35 37.93 8.45 -27.50
C ARG A 35 39.09 9.03 -28.26
N GLU A 36 39.85 9.89 -27.61
CA GLU A 36 41.13 10.40 -28.12
C GLU A 36 42.30 9.60 -27.52
N GLY A 37 43.35 9.38 -28.31
CA GLY A 37 44.58 8.67 -27.87
C GLY A 37 44.54 7.14 -28.02
N TYR A 38 45.33 6.44 -27.19
CA TYR A 38 45.56 4.99 -27.31
C TYR A 38 45.08 4.19 -26.08
N THR A 39 44.98 2.87 -26.25
CA THR A 39 44.65 1.91 -25.19
C THR A 39 45.89 1.45 -24.44
N GLN A 40 45.91 1.60 -23.12
CA GLN A 40 46.94 1.02 -22.26
C GLN A 40 46.50 -0.36 -21.76
N PHE A 41 47.47 -1.28 -21.62
CA PHE A 41 47.21 -2.59 -21.04
C PHE A 41 46.96 -2.46 -19.53
N ILE A 42 45.80 -2.94 -19.08
CA ILE A 42 45.39 -2.88 -17.68
C ILE A 42 45.54 -4.23 -16.95
N ALA A 43 45.85 -5.30 -17.68
CA ALA A 43 45.95 -6.66 -17.17
C ALA A 43 47.21 -7.36 -17.69
N ASN A 44 47.66 -8.39 -16.97
CA ASN A 44 48.75 -9.27 -17.39
C ASN A 44 48.27 -10.32 -18.42
N ASP A 45 49.21 -11.09 -18.95
CA ASP A 45 49.00 -12.22 -19.86
C ASP A 45 48.08 -13.32 -19.31
N ARG A 46 47.95 -13.40 -17.97
CA ARG A 46 47.07 -14.31 -17.25
C ARG A 46 45.69 -13.72 -16.91
N GLY A 47 45.35 -12.52 -17.42
CA GLY A 47 44.07 -11.86 -17.19
C GLY A 47 43.88 -11.22 -15.81
N HIS A 48 44.93 -11.10 -15.00
CA HIS A 48 44.91 -10.40 -13.71
C HIS A 48 45.18 -8.91 -13.90
N LEU A 49 44.41 -8.05 -13.22
CA LEU A 49 44.63 -6.60 -13.25
C LEU A 49 45.99 -6.23 -12.66
N LEU A 50 46.66 -5.25 -13.26
CA LEU A 50 47.89 -4.67 -12.73
C LEU A 50 47.63 -4.01 -11.36
N PRO A 51 48.57 -4.08 -10.39
CA PRO A 51 48.35 -3.59 -9.03
C PRO A 51 48.11 -2.08 -8.95
N ALA A 52 48.57 -1.31 -9.95
CA ALA A 52 48.35 0.12 -10.04
C ALA A 52 46.93 0.50 -10.51
N VAL A 53 46.16 -0.44 -11.08
CA VAL A 53 44.81 -0.16 -11.59
C VAL A 53 43.83 -0.14 -10.41
N PRO A 54 43.06 0.95 -10.24
CA PRO A 54 42.04 1.03 -9.20
C PRO A 54 41.05 -0.12 -9.33
N ARG A 55 40.83 -0.83 -8.23
CA ARG A 55 39.87 -1.94 -8.15
C ARG A 55 39.11 -1.89 -6.83
N SER A 56 37.92 -2.48 -6.82
CA SER A 56 37.18 -2.76 -5.60
C SER A 56 37.99 -3.72 -4.72
N LYS A 57 38.18 -3.35 -3.45
CA LYS A 57 38.87 -4.20 -2.46
C LYS A 57 37.99 -5.34 -1.94
N ALA A 58 36.67 -5.15 -1.95
CA ALA A 58 35.72 -6.08 -1.34
C ALA A 58 35.26 -7.21 -2.28
N SER A 59 34.87 -6.88 -3.51
CA SER A 59 34.30 -7.86 -4.46
C SER A 59 34.57 -7.45 -5.90
N PRO A 60 34.91 -8.39 -6.81
CA PRO A 60 35.09 -8.08 -8.23
C PRO A 60 33.79 -7.64 -8.92
N TRP A 61 32.63 -7.85 -8.29
CA TRP A 61 31.32 -7.34 -8.73
C TRP A 61 30.92 -6.02 -8.06
N GLY A 62 31.80 -5.43 -7.24
CA GLY A 62 31.50 -4.21 -6.48
C GLY A 62 30.43 -4.46 -5.40
N THR A 63 29.49 -3.54 -5.28
CA THR A 63 28.33 -3.63 -4.36
C THR A 63 27.11 -4.29 -5.03
N PHE A 64 27.30 -5.00 -6.14
CA PHE A 64 26.20 -5.67 -6.81
C PHE A 64 25.65 -6.77 -5.90
N MET A 65 24.40 -6.59 -5.45
CA MET A 65 23.66 -7.64 -4.77
C MET A 65 22.97 -8.53 -5.81
N GLY A 66 23.12 -9.84 -5.67
CA GLY A 66 22.47 -10.79 -6.56
C GLY A 66 20.94 -10.69 -6.46
N THR A 67 20.22 -11.07 -7.52
CA THR A 67 18.74 -11.10 -7.53
C THR A 67 18.15 -11.90 -6.37
N TRP A 68 18.86 -12.92 -5.91
CA TRP A 68 18.46 -13.81 -4.81
C TRP A 68 19.13 -13.47 -3.48
N GLU A 69 19.98 -12.43 -3.45
CA GLU A 69 20.62 -12.00 -2.21
C GLU A 69 19.65 -11.12 -1.42
N MET A 70 19.18 -11.66 -0.29
CA MET A 70 18.24 -10.94 0.57
C MET A 70 18.96 -9.78 1.28
N PRO A 71 18.49 -8.52 1.14
CA PRO A 71 19.09 -7.42 1.87
C PRO A 71 18.99 -7.66 3.37
N LEU A 72 20.02 -7.21 4.10
CA LEU A 72 20.11 -7.37 5.56
C LEU A 72 18.86 -6.85 6.29
N LYS A 73 18.12 -5.91 5.69
CA LYS A 73 16.87 -5.37 6.23
C LYS A 73 15.91 -4.98 5.10
N ILE A 74 14.73 -5.58 5.08
CA ILE A 74 13.61 -5.15 4.23
C ILE A 74 12.97 -3.92 4.89
N PRO A 75 12.86 -2.76 4.21
CA PRO A 75 12.20 -1.60 4.79
C PRO A 75 10.70 -1.88 5.00
N PRO A 76 10.11 -1.42 6.11
CA PRO A 76 8.68 -1.59 6.36
C PRO A 76 7.86 -0.85 5.31
N ALA A 77 6.70 -1.41 4.95
CA ALA A 77 5.76 -0.78 4.02
C ALA A 77 5.26 0.56 4.61
N LYS A 78 5.36 1.66 3.87
CA LYS A 78 4.93 2.97 4.37
C LYS A 78 3.47 3.21 4.03
N LEU A 79 2.67 3.54 5.04
CA LEU A 79 1.25 3.85 4.92
C LEU A 79 0.99 5.28 5.38
N ASN A 80 0.22 6.06 4.61
CA ASN A 80 -0.18 7.41 4.98
C ASN A 80 -1.71 7.50 5.14
N LEU A 81 -2.18 8.01 6.28
CA LEU A 81 -3.60 8.15 6.60
C LEU A 81 -4.22 9.47 6.12
N THR A 82 -3.39 10.45 5.75
CA THR A 82 -3.82 11.84 5.50
C THR A 82 -4.69 11.98 4.25
N SER A 83 -4.51 11.10 3.26
CA SER A 83 -5.32 11.11 2.02
C SER A 83 -6.62 10.32 2.12
N ARG A 84 -6.91 9.71 3.28
CA ARG A 84 -8.07 8.82 3.48
C ARG A 84 -9.13 9.50 4.35
N SER A 85 -10.39 9.16 4.11
CA SER A 85 -11.48 9.51 5.03
C SER A 85 -11.33 8.76 6.35
N ALA A 86 -11.98 9.24 7.41
CA ALA A 86 -11.92 8.59 8.72
C ALA A 86 -12.37 7.14 8.71
N ALA A 87 -13.48 6.84 8.02
CA ALA A 87 -13.98 5.47 7.87
C ALA A 87 -13.02 4.58 7.05
N ALA A 88 -12.38 5.11 6.02
CA ALA A 88 -11.43 4.35 5.21
C ALA A 88 -10.12 4.10 5.98
N ALA A 89 -9.71 5.04 6.83
CA ALA A 89 -8.54 4.87 7.70
C ALA A 89 -8.79 3.81 8.77
N SER A 90 -9.95 3.79 9.42
CA SER A 90 -10.31 2.78 10.43
C SER A 90 -10.40 1.38 9.84
N HIS A 91 -11.08 1.23 8.70
CA HIS A 91 -11.20 -0.07 8.04
C HIS A 91 -9.82 -0.63 7.62
N LEU A 92 -8.90 0.24 7.25
CA LEU A 92 -7.54 -0.15 6.89
C LEU A 92 -6.73 -0.61 8.11
N THR A 93 -6.81 0.11 9.23
CA THR A 93 -6.17 -0.35 10.47
C THR A 93 -6.74 -1.67 10.94
N ASP A 94 -8.06 -1.83 10.90
CA ASP A 94 -8.74 -3.08 11.28
C ASP A 94 -8.27 -4.24 10.41
N TRP A 95 -8.15 -4.03 9.10
CA TRP A 95 -7.65 -5.03 8.16
C TRP A 95 -6.20 -5.42 8.44
N ILE A 96 -5.31 -4.46 8.74
CA ILE A 96 -3.90 -4.73 9.07
C ILE A 96 -3.79 -5.61 10.31
N HIS A 97 -4.62 -5.35 11.33
CA HIS A 97 -4.62 -6.09 12.59
C HIS A 97 -5.42 -7.40 12.53
N LYS A 98 -6.25 -7.59 11.50
CA LYS A 98 -7.10 -8.78 11.33
C LYS A 98 -6.31 -10.09 11.27
N SER A 99 -5.12 -10.08 10.66
CA SER A 99 -4.29 -11.27 10.49
C SER A 99 -3.13 -11.29 11.49
N THR A 100 -3.39 -11.74 12.73
CA THR A 100 -2.37 -11.83 13.78
C THR A 100 -1.16 -12.66 13.36
N ALA A 101 -1.34 -13.69 12.53
CA ALA A 101 -0.25 -14.51 11.99
C ALA A 101 0.74 -13.69 11.14
N LEU A 102 0.25 -12.74 10.33
CA LEU A 102 1.11 -11.88 9.51
C LEU A 102 1.76 -10.79 10.34
N THR A 103 1.10 -10.28 11.38
CA THR A 103 1.65 -9.22 12.25
C THR A 103 2.62 -9.76 13.31
N SER A 104 2.63 -11.06 13.60
CA SER A 104 3.51 -11.68 14.62
C SER A 104 4.70 -12.44 14.04
N ALA A 105 4.73 -12.67 12.72
CA ALA A 105 5.85 -13.35 12.07
C ALA A 105 7.14 -12.51 12.12
N CYS A 106 8.29 -13.18 12.14
CA CYS A 106 9.61 -12.54 12.23
C CYS A 106 9.92 -11.60 11.04
N ASN A 107 9.38 -11.91 9.85
CA ASN A 107 9.38 -11.05 8.65
C ASN A 107 7.95 -10.59 8.31
N GLY A 108 7.13 -10.40 9.34
CA GLY A 108 5.72 -10.10 9.22
C GLY A 108 5.42 -8.73 8.64
N LEU A 109 4.14 -8.50 8.36
CA LEU A 109 3.64 -7.23 7.86
C LEU A 109 3.64 -6.19 9.00
N HIS A 110 4.69 -5.36 9.02
CA HIS A 110 4.82 -4.23 9.94
C HIS A 110 4.84 -2.90 9.17
N PRO A 111 3.68 -2.37 8.77
CA PRO A 111 3.64 -1.11 8.04
C PRO A 111 3.97 0.07 8.96
N GLN A 112 4.78 1.00 8.47
CA GLN A 112 5.00 2.29 9.11
C GLN A 112 3.82 3.21 8.79
N ILE A 113 2.89 3.37 9.73
CA ILE A 113 1.72 4.23 9.58
C ILE A 113 2.10 5.68 9.94
N THR A 114 1.79 6.62 9.04
CA THR A 114 2.11 8.05 9.17
C THR A 114 0.91 8.91 8.82
N GLY A 115 0.94 10.17 9.24
CA GLY A 115 -0.13 11.13 8.97
C GLY A 115 -1.28 11.08 9.98
N LYS A 116 -2.09 12.13 9.98
CA LYS A 116 -3.33 12.21 10.77
C LYS A 116 -4.50 12.01 9.82
N VAL A 117 -5.52 11.28 10.28
CA VAL A 117 -6.79 11.21 9.56
C VAL A 117 -7.30 12.65 9.41
N GLY A 118 -7.68 13.04 8.19
CA GLY A 118 -8.31 14.33 7.96
C GLY A 118 -9.57 14.42 8.83
N SER A 119 -9.65 15.45 9.68
CA SER A 119 -10.89 15.76 10.39
C SER A 119 -12.02 15.79 9.36
N PRO A 120 -13.21 15.22 9.65
CA PRO A 120 -14.35 15.40 8.76
C PRO A 120 -14.52 16.89 8.56
N VAL A 121 -14.20 17.38 7.37
CA VAL A 121 -14.55 18.74 6.98
C VAL A 121 -16.08 18.73 6.95
N CYS A 122 -16.68 19.24 8.02
CA CYS A 122 -18.09 19.57 8.04
C CYS A 122 -18.30 20.49 6.83
N ARG A 123 -18.95 19.97 5.78
CA ARG A 123 -19.41 20.79 4.66
C ARG A 123 -20.49 21.71 5.20
N GLY A 124 -20.08 22.83 5.80
CA GLY A 124 -20.97 23.76 6.49
C GLY A 124 -20.27 24.72 7.46
N CYS A 125 -19.06 24.42 7.94
CA CYS A 125 -18.36 25.36 8.82
C CYS A 125 -17.32 26.14 8.03
N THR A 126 -17.65 27.37 7.67
CA THR A 126 -16.68 28.36 7.21
C THR A 126 -15.62 28.58 8.28
N PHE A 127 -14.37 28.46 7.84
CA PHE A 127 -13.15 28.71 8.58
C PHE A 127 -13.17 30.12 9.18
N LEU A 128 -13.28 30.23 10.50
CA LEU A 128 -12.79 31.39 11.23
C LEU A 128 -11.54 30.96 12.00
N GLN A 129 -10.42 31.55 11.59
CA GLN A 129 -9.18 31.56 12.36
C GLN A 129 -9.44 32.17 13.74
N GLY A 130 -8.92 31.52 14.78
CA GLY A 130 -8.71 32.20 16.05
C GLY A 130 -9.05 31.35 17.27
N THR A 131 -8.00 30.97 17.98
CA THR A 131 -7.93 30.74 19.44
C THR A 131 -8.73 29.59 20.07
N ASP A 132 -7.94 28.74 20.71
CA ASP A 132 -8.22 27.88 21.86
C ASP A 132 -9.44 28.31 22.71
N VAL A 133 -10.43 27.42 22.85
CA VAL A 133 -11.10 27.13 24.12
C VAL A 133 -11.80 25.78 24.02
N ALA A 134 -11.49 24.92 24.99
CA ALA A 134 -12.30 23.77 25.33
C ALA A 134 -13.76 24.21 25.55
N SER A 135 -14.68 23.68 24.77
CA SER A 135 -16.11 23.73 25.12
C SER A 135 -16.80 22.45 24.70
N LEU A 136 -16.94 21.62 25.73
CA LEU A 136 -17.92 20.56 25.96
C LEU A 136 -19.14 20.61 25.02
N CYS A 137 -19.29 19.62 24.15
CA CYS A 137 -20.62 19.22 23.67
C CYS A 137 -21.13 18.09 24.59
N LEU A 138 -21.87 18.48 25.63
CA LEU A 138 -22.79 17.56 26.32
C LEU A 138 -23.98 17.27 25.39
N PRO A 139 -24.59 16.07 25.47
CA PRO A 139 -25.81 15.76 24.73
C PRO A 139 -27.04 16.40 25.40
N ASP A 140 -27.83 17.12 24.59
CA ASP A 140 -29.13 17.66 24.99
C ASP A 140 -30.10 16.53 25.38
N LYS A 141 -30.49 16.51 26.67
CA LYS A 141 -31.70 15.86 27.14
C LYS A 141 -32.88 16.82 27.02
N LEU A 142 -33.87 16.47 26.21
CA LEU A 142 -35.26 16.88 26.46
C LEU A 142 -36.14 15.63 26.52
N THR A 143 -36.69 15.41 27.71
CA THR A 143 -37.69 14.37 28.01
C THR A 143 -39.02 15.09 28.19
N LEU A 144 -40.08 14.69 27.49
CA LEU A 144 -41.46 15.02 27.86
C LEU A 144 -42.19 13.70 28.12
N ALA A 145 -42.75 13.59 29.32
CA ALA A 145 -43.31 12.40 29.92
C ALA A 145 -44.80 12.18 29.56
N GLN A 146 -45.26 10.92 29.59
CA GLN A 146 -46.63 10.56 29.99
C GLN A 146 -46.75 9.07 30.41
N LYS A 147 -46.73 8.88 31.75
CA LYS A 147 -47.41 7.97 32.72
C LYS A 147 -47.86 6.51 32.37
N PRO A 148 -47.85 5.53 33.33
CA PRO A 148 -47.82 4.09 33.05
C PRO A 148 -49.14 3.28 33.22
N MET A 149 -49.11 2.08 32.60
CA MET A 149 -49.84 0.78 32.70
C MET A 149 -51.04 0.57 33.67
N PRO A 150 -51.99 -0.33 33.33
CA PRO A 150 -51.85 -1.73 33.79
C PRO A 150 -52.33 -2.83 32.81
N GLN A 151 -51.89 -4.05 33.11
CA GLN A 151 -52.31 -5.32 32.51
C GLN A 151 -53.66 -5.78 33.09
N ALA A 152 -54.52 -6.36 32.26
CA ALA A 152 -55.67 -7.17 32.67
C ALA A 152 -55.82 -8.34 31.68
N GLY A 153 -55.90 -9.56 32.22
CA GLY A 153 -56.23 -10.77 31.48
C GLY A 153 -57.72 -11.07 31.49
N GLY A 154 -58.08 -12.15 30.77
CA GLY A 154 -59.38 -12.82 30.84
C GLY A 154 -60.38 -12.39 29.76
N ASP A 155 -60.61 -13.25 28.77
CA ASP A 155 -61.86 -14.05 28.66
C ASP A 155 -62.40 -14.28 27.23
N LEU A 156 -62.70 -15.56 27.00
CA LEU A 156 -63.76 -16.15 26.15
C LEU A 156 -63.50 -16.40 24.65
N CYS A 157 -63.20 -17.68 24.35
CA CYS A 157 -63.67 -18.37 23.15
C CYS A 157 -65.19 -18.59 23.22
N PRO A 158 -65.91 -18.45 22.10
CA PRO A 158 -66.92 -19.44 21.75
C PRO A 158 -66.98 -19.78 20.25
N HIS A 159 -66.84 -21.07 19.95
CA HIS A 159 -67.44 -21.83 18.82
C HIS A 159 -67.29 -21.35 17.35
N CYS A 160 -66.63 -22.22 16.56
CA CYS A 160 -66.56 -22.38 15.08
C CYS A 160 -67.86 -22.04 14.29
N PRO A 161 -67.83 -21.81 12.93
CA PRO A 161 -67.00 -22.48 11.90
C PRO A 161 -66.53 -21.57 10.71
N PRO A 162 -65.86 -22.14 9.68
CA PRO A 162 -66.58 -22.25 8.40
C PRO A 162 -66.44 -23.61 7.70
N LYS A 163 -67.51 -23.97 6.99
CA LYS A 163 -67.66 -25.16 6.15
C LYS A 163 -66.81 -25.03 4.88
N GLY A 164 -66.05 -26.07 4.54
CA GLY A 164 -65.57 -26.35 3.19
C GLY A 164 -65.95 -27.78 2.82
N GLY A 165 -66.91 -27.95 1.91
CA GLY A 165 -66.99 -29.16 1.07
C GLY A 165 -65.85 -29.11 0.04
N ALA A 166 -65.45 -30.18 -0.63
CA ALA A 166 -66.06 -31.45 -0.94
C ALA A 166 -64.91 -32.42 -1.30
N GLU A 167 -65.13 -33.73 -1.19
CA GLU A 167 -64.69 -34.73 -2.19
C GLU A 167 -65.10 -36.14 -1.70
N ASN A 168 -65.95 -36.77 -2.50
CA ASN A 168 -66.28 -38.19 -2.59
C ASN A 168 -65.82 -38.62 -4.00
N PRO A 169 -65.68 -39.90 -4.36
CA PRO A 169 -66.35 -41.09 -3.80
C PRO A 169 -65.44 -42.13 -3.13
#